data_AF-A0A7V9FPF7-F1
#
_entry.id   AF-A0A7V9FPF7-F1
#
_cell.length_a   1.000
_cell.length_b   1.000
_cell.length_c   1.000
_cell.angle_alpha   90.00
_cell.angle_beta   90.00
_cell.angle_gamma   90.00
#
_symmetry.space_group_name_H-M   'P 1'
#
loop_
_entity.id
_entity.type
_entity.pdbx_description
1 polymer ?
#
loop_
_entity_poly.entity_id
_entity_poly.type
_entity_poly.pdbx_seq_one_letter_code
_entity_poly.pdbx_strand_id
1 'polypeptide(L)'
;MRDWYTVGVALGLGLSIGVLFAGVLSTTPLGRAAAVVLAGLAGAAAGMLIEDWAEIAAGVAGGLAGAIASAVVVSGALRRGGTRSGLALIVAVVAVGLGALAFVPVVGYLEVLGLPALAARLRRTRGERYAGLRSLAKD
;
A
#
# COMPACT_ATOMS: atom_id res chain seq x y z
N MET A 1 6.26 22.53 -16.78
CA MET A 1 5.05 21.69 -16.93
C MET A 1 5.35 20.19 -16.85
N ARG A 2 6.60 19.75 -17.09
CA ARG A 2 7.03 18.33 -17.01
C ARG A 2 7.11 17.78 -15.58
N ASP A 3 7.63 18.57 -14.64
CA ASP A 3 7.97 18.08 -13.29
C ASP A 3 6.76 17.55 -12.49
N TRP A 4 5.63 18.26 -12.52
CA TRP A 4 4.45 17.81 -11.78
C TRP A 4 3.89 16.49 -12.34
N TYR A 5 3.95 16.30 -13.66
CA TYR A 5 3.50 15.06 -14.30
C TYR A 5 4.39 13.88 -13.87
N THR A 6 5.71 14.03 -14.00
CA THR A 6 6.68 12.97 -13.71
C THR A 6 6.71 12.63 -12.22
N VAL A 7 6.60 13.62 -11.34
CA VAL A 7 6.47 13.40 -9.89
C VAL A 7 5.19 12.63 -9.55
N GLY A 8 4.06 12.95 -10.17
CA GLY A 8 2.80 12.23 -9.98
C GLY A 8 2.88 10.77 -10.44
N VAL A 9 3.49 10.53 -11.61
CA VAL A 9 3.74 9.18 -12.13
C VAL A 9 4.69 8.41 -11.20
N ALA A 10 5.80 9.01 -10.76
CA ALA A 10 6.76 8.39 -9.86
C ALA A 10 6.11 8.00 -8.51
N LEU A 11 5.29 8.89 -7.94
CA LEU A 11 4.49 8.63 -6.73
C LEU A 11 3.56 7.43 -6.92
N GLY A 12 2.77 7.41 -8.01
CA GLY A 12 1.83 6.33 -8.29
C GLY A 12 2.52 4.98 -8.55
N LEU A 13 3.62 4.99 -9.32
CA LEU A 13 4.41 3.79 -9.57
C LEU A 13 5.04 3.25 -8.29
N GLY A 14 5.67 4.11 -7.49
CA GLY A 14 6.18 3.75 -6.18
C GLY A 14 5.08 3.11 -5.33
N LEU A 15 3.91 3.75 -5.26
CA LEU A 15 2.77 3.25 -4.49
C LEU A 15 2.31 1.86 -4.95
N SER A 16 2.17 1.64 -6.25
CA SER A 16 1.76 0.34 -6.80
C SER A 16 2.77 -0.78 -6.46
N ILE A 17 4.07 -0.47 -6.51
CA ILE A 17 5.14 -1.38 -6.11
C ILE A 17 5.05 -1.70 -4.60
N GLY A 18 4.78 -0.70 -3.77
CA GLY A 18 4.55 -0.88 -2.34
C GLY A 18 3.36 -1.78 -2.04
N VAL A 19 2.25 -1.59 -2.75
CA VAL A 19 1.05 -2.44 -2.66
C VAL A 19 1.38 -3.89 -3.01
N LEU A 20 2.13 -4.11 -4.10
CA LEU A 20 2.56 -5.43 -4.54
C LEU A 20 3.41 -6.13 -3.48
N PHE A 21 4.47 -5.47 -2.97
CA PHE A 21 5.34 -6.05 -1.94
C PHE A 21 4.56 -6.36 -0.66
N ALA A 22 3.64 -5.48 -0.25
CA ALA A 22 2.82 -5.76 0.91
C ALA A 22 1.91 -6.98 0.69
N GLY A 23 1.34 -7.16 -0.49
CA GLY A 23 0.52 -8.33 -0.86
C GLY A 23 1.29 -9.65 -0.75
N VAL A 24 2.54 -9.66 -1.22
CA VAL A 24 3.37 -10.87 -1.27
C VAL A 24 4.02 -11.19 0.08
N LEU A 25 4.52 -10.17 0.78
CA LEU A 25 5.46 -10.37 1.90
C LEU A 25 4.84 -10.18 3.29
N SER A 26 3.66 -9.56 3.44
CA SER A 26 3.12 -9.14 4.76
C SER A 26 2.55 -10.25 5.65
N THR A 27 2.88 -11.51 5.36
CA THR A 27 2.38 -12.68 6.10
C THR A 27 3.03 -12.84 7.47
N THR A 28 4.28 -12.37 7.61
CA THR A 28 5.06 -12.39 8.86
C THR A 28 5.45 -10.96 9.26
N PRO A 29 5.75 -10.70 10.55
CA PRO A 29 6.21 -9.38 10.98
C PRO A 29 7.51 -8.97 10.26
N LEU A 30 8.43 -9.91 10.07
CA LEU A 30 9.68 -9.70 9.35
C LEU A 30 9.44 -9.43 7.86
N GLY A 31 8.49 -10.15 7.25
CA GLY A 31 8.07 -9.91 5.87
C GLY A 31 7.41 -8.54 5.66
N ARG A 32 6.69 -8.00 6.65
CA ARG A 32 6.16 -6.62 6.58
C ARG A 32 7.28 -5.58 6.61
N ALA A 33 8.26 -5.75 7.49
CA ALA A 33 9.42 -4.86 7.53
C ALA A 33 10.18 -4.91 6.20
N ALA A 34 10.42 -6.11 5.68
CA ALA A 34 11.03 -6.30 4.37
C ALA A 34 10.20 -5.67 3.24
N ALA A 35 8.87 -5.79 3.26
CA ALA A 35 8.01 -5.15 2.25
C ALA A 35 8.16 -3.63 2.23
N VAL A 36 8.21 -2.97 3.40
CA VAL A 36 8.38 -1.52 3.49
C VAL A 36 9.76 -1.09 2.98
N VAL A 37 10.81 -1.80 3.40
CA VAL A 37 12.19 -1.49 2.95
C VAL A 37 12.33 -1.69 1.44
N LEU A 38 11.90 -2.85 0.92
CA LEU A 38 11.98 -3.16 -0.51
C LEU A 38 11.10 -2.22 -1.35
N ALA A 39 9.93 -1.82 -0.85
CA ALA A 39 9.08 -0.84 -1.52
C ALA A 39 9.74 0.54 -1.60
N GLY A 40 10.39 1.00 -0.53
CA GLY A 40 11.16 2.24 -0.56
C GLY A 40 12.31 2.19 -1.55
N LEU A 41 13.08 1.10 -1.56
CA LEU A 41 14.21 0.91 -2.48
C LEU A 41 13.75 0.80 -3.95
N ALA A 42 12.71 0.03 -4.21
CA ALA A 42 12.17 -0.13 -5.56
C ALA A 42 11.47 1.15 -6.06
N GLY A 43 10.81 1.89 -5.16
CA GLY A 43 10.28 3.22 -5.44
C GLY A 43 11.39 4.22 -5.78
N ALA A 44 12.50 4.22 -5.03
CA ALA A 44 13.68 5.02 -5.35
C ALA A 44 14.24 4.67 -6.74
N ALA A 45 14.39 3.37 -7.02
CA ALA A 45 14.87 2.89 -8.31
C ALA A 45 13.94 3.32 -9.46
N ALA A 46 12.63 3.27 -9.26
CA ALA A 46 11.66 3.76 -10.23
C ALA A 46 11.79 5.27 -10.48
N GLY A 47 12.05 6.07 -9.44
CA GLY A 47 12.31 7.50 -9.59
C GLY A 47 13.67 7.81 -10.23
N MET A 48 14.69 6.98 -10.00
CA MET A 48 16.02 7.14 -10.63
C MET A 48 15.96 6.99 -12.15
N LEU A 49 15.04 6.18 -12.69
CA LEU A 49 14.82 6.07 -14.13
C LEU A 49 14.36 7.38 -14.79
N ILE A 50 13.89 8.35 -13.99
CA ILE A 50 13.39 9.65 -14.45
C ILE A 50 14.47 10.75 -14.28
N GLU A 51 15.64 10.40 -13.73
CA GLU A 51 16.86 11.22 -13.66
C GLU A 51 16.76 12.54 -12.84
N ASP A 52 15.78 12.65 -11.94
CA ASP A 52 15.61 13.82 -11.07
C ASP A 52 15.32 13.40 -9.61
N TRP A 53 15.81 14.22 -8.67
CA TRP A 53 15.72 14.01 -7.23
C TRP A 53 14.29 14.07 -6.71
N ALA A 54 13.43 14.90 -7.31
CA ALA A 54 12.04 15.01 -6.88
C ALA A 54 11.28 13.69 -7.12
N GLU A 55 11.57 13.01 -8.23
CA GLU A 55 10.98 11.75 -8.66
C GLU A 55 11.48 10.57 -7.83
N ILE A 56 12.76 10.59 -7.44
CA ILE A 56 13.31 9.63 -6.47
C ILE A 56 12.56 9.76 -5.14
N ALA A 57 12.44 10.97 -4.60
CA ALA A 57 11.74 11.21 -3.35
C ALA A 57 10.25 10.82 -3.44
N ALA A 58 9.60 11.16 -4.56
CA ALA A 58 8.23 10.79 -4.89
C ALA A 58 8.02 9.28 -4.94
N GLY A 59 8.88 8.55 -5.66
CA GLY A 59 8.83 7.10 -5.77
C GLY A 59 9.02 6.41 -4.42
N VAL A 60 9.98 6.88 -3.61
CA VAL A 60 10.17 6.39 -2.23
C VAL A 60 8.91 6.62 -1.39
N ALA A 61 8.39 7.85 -1.39
CA ALA A 61 7.22 8.21 -0.59
C ALA A 61 5.99 7.39 -0.98
N GLY A 62 5.77 7.22 -2.29
CA GLY A 62 4.72 6.36 -2.84
C GLY A 62 4.89 4.91 -2.37
N GLY A 63 6.09 4.33 -2.54
CA GLY A 63 6.40 2.96 -2.14
C GLY A 63 6.16 2.70 -0.65
N LEU A 64 6.64 3.59 0.21
CA LEU A 64 6.40 3.48 1.65
C LEU A 64 4.91 3.58 2.00
N ALA A 65 4.21 4.58 1.45
CA ALA A 65 2.78 4.77 1.70
C ALA A 65 1.95 3.56 1.24
N GLY A 66 2.21 3.07 0.02
CA GLY A 66 1.54 1.91 -0.57
C GLY A 66 1.77 0.64 0.23
N ALA A 67 3.01 0.39 0.67
CA ALA A 67 3.35 -0.77 1.47
C ALA A 67 2.69 -0.74 2.86
N ILE A 68 2.77 0.41 3.55
CA ILE A 68 2.20 0.56 4.89
C ILE A 68 0.66 0.44 4.84
N ALA A 69 0.01 1.13 3.91
CA ALA A 69 -1.45 1.09 3.78
C ALA A 69 -1.95 -0.32 3.44
N SER A 70 -1.31 -0.97 2.46
CA SER A 70 -1.70 -2.31 2.01
C SER A 70 -1.41 -3.39 3.05
N ALA A 71 -0.34 -3.25 3.84
CA ALA A 71 -0.04 -4.17 4.92
C ALA A 71 -1.19 -4.25 5.93
N VAL A 72 -1.90 -3.15 6.22
CA VAL A 72 -3.08 -3.15 7.12
C VAL A 72 -4.22 -3.98 6.55
N VAL A 73 -4.46 -3.86 5.24
CA VAL A 73 -5.52 -4.59 4.51
C VAL A 73 -5.19 -6.08 4.45
N VAL A 74 -3.99 -6.43 3.98
CA VAL A 74 -3.49 -7.82 3.83
C VAL A 74 -3.50 -8.53 5.17
N SER A 75 -2.91 -7.93 6.21
CA SER A 75 -2.90 -8.48 7.57
C SER A 75 -4.31 -8.67 8.13
N GLY A 76 -5.20 -7.76 7.76
CA GLY A 76 -6.61 -7.83 8.11
C GLY A 76 -7.35 -9.00 7.51
N ALA A 77 -7.17 -9.20 6.21
CA ALA A 77 -7.82 -10.26 5.47
C ALA A 77 -7.28 -11.64 5.88
N LEU A 78 -5.97 -11.78 6.09
CA LEU A 78 -5.37 -13.02 6.61
C LEU A 78 -5.91 -13.37 8.00
N ARG A 79 -6.08 -12.38 8.90
CA ARG A 79 -6.70 -12.59 10.22
C ARG A 79 -8.18 -13.00 10.16
N ARG A 80 -8.85 -12.77 9.03
CA ARG A 80 -10.25 -13.15 8.79
C ARG A 80 -10.39 -14.50 8.07
N GLY A 81 -9.29 -15.25 7.91
CA GLY A 81 -9.28 -16.57 7.26
C GLY A 81 -8.97 -16.55 5.76
N GLY A 82 -8.50 -15.43 5.20
CA GLY A 82 -8.07 -15.37 3.79
C GLY A 82 -6.84 -16.24 3.51
N THR A 83 -6.77 -16.82 2.30
CA THR A 83 -5.62 -17.62 1.85
C THR A 83 -4.46 -16.71 1.40
N ARG A 84 -3.22 -17.11 1.70
CA ARG A 84 -2.03 -16.31 1.36
C ARG A 84 -1.86 -16.13 -0.15
N SER A 85 -1.93 -17.22 -0.91
CA SER A 85 -1.73 -17.22 -2.36
C SER A 85 -2.85 -16.48 -3.09
N GLY A 86 -4.11 -16.74 -2.72
CA GLY A 86 -5.26 -16.07 -3.33
C GLY A 86 -5.22 -14.56 -3.10
N LEU A 87 -4.89 -14.14 -1.87
CA LEU A 87 -4.81 -12.72 -1.55
C LEU A 87 -3.63 -12.04 -2.25
N ALA A 88 -2.46 -12.69 -2.31
CA ALA A 88 -1.32 -12.18 -3.05
C ALA A 88 -1.66 -11.98 -4.54
N LEU A 89 -2.39 -12.92 -5.15
CA LEU A 89 -2.79 -12.82 -6.55
C LEU A 89 -3.77 -11.66 -6.79
N ILE A 90 -4.78 -11.50 -5.92
CA ILE A 90 -5.73 -10.38 -6.01
C ILE A 90 -4.99 -9.04 -5.84
N VAL A 91 -4.12 -8.94 -4.83
CA VAL A 91 -3.36 -7.71 -4.58
C VAL A 91 -2.39 -7.40 -5.71
N ALA A 92 -1.80 -8.42 -6.34
CA ALA A 92 -0.96 -8.25 -7.51
C ALA A 92 -1.74 -7.66 -8.70
N VAL A 93 -2.94 -8.18 -8.98
CA VAL A 93 -3.82 -7.63 -10.04
C VAL A 93 -4.20 -6.18 -9.72
N VAL A 94 -4.54 -5.88 -8.47
CA VAL A 94 -4.83 -4.50 -8.03
C VAL A 94 -3.61 -3.60 -8.19
N ALA A 95 -2.41 -4.06 -7.82
CA ALA A 95 -1.18 -3.30 -7.97
C ALA A 95 -0.89 -2.98 -9.44
N VAL A 96 -1.11 -3.92 -10.35
CA VAL A 96 -0.99 -3.67 -11.80
C VAL A 96 -1.99 -2.60 -12.25
N GLY A 97 -3.24 -2.67 -11.77
CA GLY A 97 -4.26 -1.65 -12.04
C GLY A 97 -3.86 -0.25 -11.56
N LEU A 98 -3.31 -0.15 -10.35
CA LEU A 98 -2.78 1.12 -9.79
C LEU A 98 -1.57 1.62 -10.59
N GLY A 99 -0.67 0.73 -10.98
CA GLY A 99 0.48 1.07 -11.82
C GLY A 99 0.06 1.61 -13.21
N ALA A 100 -1.01 1.05 -13.79
CA ALA A 100 -1.60 1.57 -15.02
C ALA A 100 -2.27 2.95 -14.80
N LEU A 101 -2.95 3.14 -13.67
CA LEU A 101 -3.56 4.42 -13.30
C LEU A 101 -2.52 5.51 -13.02
N ALA A 102 -1.32 5.15 -12.58
CA ALA A 102 -0.24 6.10 -12.31
C ALA A 102 0.18 6.92 -13.55
N PHE A 103 -0.06 6.41 -14.77
CA PHE A 103 0.14 7.19 -16.00
C PHE A 103 -0.84 8.35 -16.15
N VAL A 104 -1.91 8.39 -15.35
CA VAL A 104 -2.75 9.57 -15.17
C VAL A 104 -2.25 10.32 -13.92
N PRO A 105 -1.44 11.39 -14.07
CA PRO A 105 -0.66 11.98 -12.97
C PRO A 105 -1.51 12.48 -11.80
N VAL A 106 -2.70 13.01 -12.07
CA VAL A 106 -3.64 13.46 -11.03
C VAL A 106 -4.05 12.29 -10.12
N VAL A 107 -4.13 11.08 -10.68
CA VAL A 107 -4.51 9.88 -9.93
C VAL A 107 -3.40 9.46 -8.98
N GLY A 108 -2.12 9.60 -9.36
CA GLY A 108 -0.99 9.31 -8.47
C GLY A 108 -1.03 10.10 -7.15
N TYR A 109 -1.39 11.38 -7.21
CA TYR A 109 -1.59 12.20 -6.00
C TYR A 109 -2.79 11.74 -5.16
N LEU A 110 -3.90 11.40 -5.82
CA LEU A 110 -5.11 10.94 -5.14
C LEU A 110 -4.93 9.57 -4.49
N GLU A 111 -4.20 8.65 -5.13
CA GLU A 111 -3.92 7.32 -4.59
C GLU A 111 -3.08 7.37 -3.32
N VAL A 112 -2.05 8.23 -3.31
CA VAL A 112 -1.14 8.41 -2.17
C VAL A 112 -1.86 8.92 -0.92
N LEU A 113 -2.92 9.71 -1.09
CA LEU A 113 -3.73 10.19 0.04
C LEU A 113 -4.90 9.26 0.34
N GLY A 114 -5.55 8.74 -0.69
CA GLY A 114 -6.76 7.93 -0.61
C GLY A 114 -6.53 6.57 0.04
N LEU A 115 -5.44 5.88 -0.30
CA LEU A 115 -5.14 4.55 0.23
C LEU A 115 -4.82 4.56 1.74
N PRO A 116 -3.96 5.46 2.26
CA PRO A 116 -3.76 5.59 3.70
C PRO A 116 -5.04 6.01 4.43
N ALA A 117 -5.83 6.92 3.86
CA ALA A 117 -7.11 7.33 4.45
C ALA A 117 -8.08 6.15 4.56
N LEU A 118 -8.20 5.34 3.51
CA LEU A 118 -9.03 4.14 3.51
C LEU A 118 -8.52 3.11 4.53
N ALA A 119 -7.21 2.88 4.59
CA ALA A 119 -6.59 1.98 5.56
C ALA A 119 -6.84 2.44 7.01
N ALA A 120 -6.70 3.73 7.28
CA ALA A 120 -7.00 4.33 8.59
C ALA A 120 -8.48 4.17 8.96
N ARG A 121 -9.40 4.41 8.01
CA ARG A 121 -10.84 4.21 8.19
C ARG A 121 -11.17 2.75 8.55
N LEU A 122 -10.62 1.80 7.80
CA LEU A 122 -10.80 0.36 8.05
C LEU A 122 -10.22 -0.10 9.40
N ARG A 123 -9.18 0.55 9.89
CA ARG A 123 -8.60 0.26 11.21
C ARG A 123 -9.52 0.72 12.34
N ARG A 124 -10.17 1.88 12.19
CA ARG A 124 -11.06 2.45 13.22
C ARG A 124 -12.34 1.61 13.42
N THR A 125 -12.92 1.09 12.34
CA THR A 125 -14.17 0.30 12.41
C THR A 125 -14.02 -1.12 12.97
N ARG A 126 -12.81 -1.53 13.42
CA ARG A 126 -12.60 -2.86 14.04
C ARG A 126 -12.97 -2.93 15.53
N GLY A 127 -13.11 -1.80 16.21
CA GLY A 127 -13.22 -1.76 17.68
C GLY A 127 -14.54 -2.28 18.28
N GLU A 128 -15.60 -2.41 17.50
CA GLU A 128 -16.96 -2.52 18.06
C GLU A 128 -17.48 -3.97 18.19
N ARG A 129 -16.80 -4.96 17.60
CA ARG A 129 -17.42 -6.28 17.35
C ARG A 129 -17.63 -7.16 18.59
N TYR A 130 -17.09 -6.79 19.76
CA TYR A 130 -17.21 -7.58 20.99
C TYR A 130 -17.65 -6.77 22.22
N ALA A 131 -18.05 -5.52 22.06
CA ALA A 131 -18.48 -4.69 23.19
C ALA A 131 -19.75 -5.25 23.86
N GLY A 132 -20.70 -5.79 23.08
CA GLY A 132 -21.94 -6.40 23.57
C GLY A 132 -21.80 -7.85 24.05
N LEU A 133 -20.67 -8.52 23.83
CA LEU A 133 -20.42 -9.88 24.30
C LEU A 133 -19.70 -9.92 25.66
N ARG A 134 -19.18 -8.78 26.13
CA ARG A 134 -18.57 -8.62 27.46
C ARG A 134 -19.59 -8.71 28.60
N SER A 135 -20.86 -8.43 28.34
CA SER A 135 -21.94 -8.56 29.32
C SER A 135 -22.43 -10.00 29.49
N LEU A 136 -22.17 -10.88 28.51
CA LEU A 136 -22.56 -12.31 28.54
C LEU A 136 -21.51 -13.22 29.18
N ALA A 137 -20.29 -12.71 29.44
CA ALA A 137 -19.19 -13.47 30.04
C ALA A 137 -19.12 -13.31 31.58
N LYS A 138 -20.19 -12.81 32.21
CA LYS A 138 -20.22 -12.48 33.65
C LYS A 138 -21.02 -13.47 34.52
N ASP A 139 -21.32 -14.65 34.01
CA ASP A 139 -21.98 -15.72 34.77
C ASP A 139 -21.00 -16.86 35.08
#